data_AF-A0A6L8VNC1-F1
#
_entry.id   AF-A0A6L8VNC1-F1
#
_cell.length_a   1.000
_cell.length_b   1.000
_cell.length_c   1.000
_cell.angle_alpha   90.00
_cell.angle_beta   90.00
_cell.angle_gamma   90.00
#
_symmetry.space_group_name_H-M   'P 1'
#
loop_
_entity.id
_entity.type
_entity.pdbx_description
1 polymer ?
#
loop_
_entity_poly.entity_id
_entity_poly.type
_entity_poly.pdbx_seq_one_letter_code
_entity_poly.pdbx_strand_id
1 'polypeptide(L)'
;MADYAIVIMPLSVEDGGGFAGYVPDLPGCISDGETYEEALANTQDAIAAWIDMNTEMGRSAPQPGTAAERMRARDEALFSALRAAFNYADAADGKISDLERKVETLLRLMQDEVAPRRTLFEAVVSDRRSITRAN
;
A
#
# COMPACT_ATOMS: atom_id res chain seq x y z
N MET A 1 -26.35 27.73 -13.73
CA MET A 1 -24.92 27.38 -13.70
C MET A 1 -24.62 26.96 -12.27
N ALA A 2 -24.01 25.81 -12.07
CA ALA A 2 -23.53 25.44 -10.73
C ALA A 2 -22.23 26.21 -10.49
N ASP A 3 -22.15 26.95 -9.38
CA ASP A 3 -21.00 27.80 -9.06
C ASP A 3 -19.87 26.95 -8.46
N TYR A 4 -19.18 26.19 -9.31
CA TYR A 4 -17.98 25.47 -8.93
C TYR A 4 -16.79 26.43 -8.78
N ALA A 5 -15.98 26.21 -7.74
CA ALA A 5 -14.74 26.96 -7.58
C ALA A 5 -13.72 26.52 -8.62
N ILE A 6 -13.08 27.49 -9.29
CA ILE A 6 -11.99 27.26 -10.23
C ILE A 6 -10.70 27.79 -9.60
N VAL A 7 -9.67 26.96 -9.57
CA VAL A 7 -8.33 27.34 -9.14
C VAL A 7 -7.46 27.44 -10.38
N ILE A 8 -6.93 28.63 -10.64
CA ILE A 8 -5.97 28.89 -11.72
C ILE A 8 -4.56 29.00 -11.12
N MET A 9 -3.59 28.35 -11.75
CA MET A 9 -2.19 28.36 -11.34
C MET A 9 -1.27 28.50 -12.56
N PRO A 10 -0.15 29.24 -12.44
CA PRO A 10 0.83 29.30 -13.52
C PRO A 10 1.52 27.95 -13.68
N LEU A 11 1.79 27.57 -14.92
CA LEU A 11 2.59 26.39 -15.26
C LEU A 11 4.07 26.78 -15.39
N SER A 12 4.94 25.82 -15.05
CA SER A 12 6.37 26.01 -15.26
C SER A 12 6.70 26.01 -16.76
N VAL A 13 7.84 26.56 -17.14
CA VAL A 13 8.30 26.51 -18.54
C VAL A 13 8.53 25.06 -19.01
N GLU A 14 8.91 24.16 -18.09
CA GLU A 14 9.10 22.73 -18.40
C GLU A 14 7.77 22.03 -18.68
N ASP A 15 6.68 22.50 -18.07
CA ASP A 15 5.32 21.99 -18.26
C ASP A 15 4.57 22.67 -19.44
N GLY A 16 5.26 23.50 -20.23
CA GLY A 16 4.70 24.21 -21.39
C GLY A 16 4.44 25.70 -21.20
N GLY A 17 4.54 26.22 -19.97
CA GLY A 17 4.19 27.60 -19.66
C GLY A 17 2.67 27.86 -19.64
N GLY A 18 2.27 29.13 -19.56
CA GLY A 18 0.86 29.52 -19.47
C GLY A 18 0.24 29.25 -18.10
N PHE A 19 -1.03 28.89 -18.09
CA PHE A 19 -1.86 28.71 -16.90
C PHE A 19 -2.70 27.44 -17.00
N ALA A 20 -2.79 26.71 -15.89
CA ALA A 20 -3.72 25.60 -15.74
C ALA A 20 -4.86 25.98 -14.80
N GLY A 21 -6.06 25.55 -15.13
CA GLY A 21 -7.23 25.63 -14.28
C GLY A 21 -7.72 24.25 -13.89
N TYR A 22 -8.11 24.10 -12.63
CA TYR A 22 -8.76 22.88 -12.16
C TYR A 22 -9.91 23.18 -11.19
N VAL A 23 -10.80 22.20 -11.06
CA VAL A 23 -12.01 22.31 -10.26
C VAL A 23 -11.92 21.31 -9.11
N PRO A 24 -11.65 21.75 -7.86
CA PRO A 24 -11.50 20.84 -6.73
C PRO A 24 -12.71 19.94 -6.51
N ASP A 25 -13.91 20.45 -6.84
CA ASP A 25 -15.16 19.72 -6.73
C ASP A 25 -15.39 18.67 -7.82
N LEU A 26 -14.67 18.74 -8.94
CA LEU A 26 -14.83 17.81 -10.06
C LEU A 26 -13.48 17.13 -10.30
N PRO A 27 -13.17 16.02 -9.59
CA PRO A 27 -11.88 15.34 -9.72
C PRO A 27 -11.57 14.98 -11.17
N GLY A 28 -10.41 15.44 -11.64
CA GLY A 28 -9.95 15.24 -13.02
C GLY A 28 -10.48 16.27 -14.03
N CYS A 29 -11.29 17.24 -13.62
CA CYS A 29 -11.67 18.38 -14.45
C CYS A 29 -10.54 19.42 -14.43
N ILE A 30 -9.71 19.39 -15.46
CA ILE A 30 -8.53 20.23 -15.64
C ILE A 30 -8.52 20.74 -17.08
N SER A 31 -8.12 21.99 -17.27
CA SER A 31 -7.84 22.58 -18.57
C SER A 31 -6.71 23.60 -18.44
N ASP A 32 -6.23 24.12 -19.56
CA ASP A 32 -5.09 25.03 -19.63
C ASP A 32 -5.31 26.11 -20.69
N GLY A 33 -4.47 27.15 -20.66
CA GLY A 33 -4.47 28.25 -21.62
C GLY A 33 -3.20 29.07 -21.50
N GLU A 34 -2.84 29.78 -22.57
CA GLU A 34 -1.62 30.62 -22.61
C GLU A 34 -1.75 31.82 -21.66
N THR A 35 -2.99 32.27 -21.43
CA THR A 35 -3.32 33.38 -20.54
C THR A 35 -4.25 32.95 -19.41
N TYR A 36 -4.32 33.78 -18.36
CA TYR A 36 -5.22 33.54 -17.23
C TYR A 36 -6.69 33.47 -17.67
N GLU A 37 -7.11 34.39 -18.53
CA GLU A 37 -8.46 34.49 -19.05
C GLU A 37 -8.82 33.29 -19.94
N GLU A 38 -7.88 32.84 -20.77
CA GLU A 38 -8.04 31.66 -21.60
C GLU A 38 -8.17 30.39 -20.75
N ALA A 39 -7.28 30.18 -19.78
CA ALA A 39 -7.36 29.03 -18.88
C ALA A 39 -8.68 29.01 -18.10
N LEU A 40 -9.18 30.17 -17.67
CA LEU A 40 -10.48 30.30 -17.01
C LEU A 40 -11.63 29.90 -17.94
N ALA A 41 -11.67 30.44 -19.17
CA ALA A 41 -12.71 30.12 -20.15
C ALA A 41 -12.69 28.63 -20.52
N ASN A 42 -11.51 28.08 -20.82
CA ASN A 42 -11.35 26.67 -21.16
C ASN A 42 -11.76 25.76 -20.00
N THR A 43 -11.47 26.16 -18.75
CA THR A 43 -11.90 25.40 -17.57
C THR A 43 -13.42 25.44 -17.37
N GLN A 44 -14.08 26.56 -17.69
CA GLN A 44 -15.55 26.65 -17.66
C GLN A 44 -16.20 25.71 -18.67
N ASP A 45 -15.63 25.60 -19.88
CA ASP A 45 -16.09 24.64 -20.89
C ASP A 45 -15.84 23.19 -20.45
N ALA A 46 -14.68 22.94 -19.83
CA ALA A 46 -14.34 21.63 -19.29
C ALA A 46 -15.31 21.17 -18.18
N ILE A 47 -15.82 22.09 -17.35
CA ILE A 47 -16.85 21.77 -16.34
C ILE A 47 -18.10 21.20 -17.00
N ALA A 48 -18.60 21.84 -18.07
CA ALA A 48 -19.79 21.39 -18.78
C ALA A 48 -19.56 19.99 -19.37
N ALA A 49 -18.44 19.81 -20.08
CA ALA A 49 -18.08 18.52 -20.68
C ALA A 49 -17.92 17.41 -19.62
N TRP A 50 -17.32 17.72 -18.47
CA TRP A 50 -17.15 16.76 -17.38
C TRP A 50 -18.49 16.31 -16.81
N ILE A 51 -19.42 17.24 -16.60
CA ILE A 51 -20.76 16.94 -16.07
C ILE A 51 -21.54 16.07 -17.05
N ASP A 52 -21.53 16.43 -18.33
CA ASP A 52 -22.23 15.69 -19.39
C ASP A 52 -21.70 14.25 -19.47
N MET A 53 -20.38 14.09 -19.57
CA MET A 53 -19.73 12.76 -19.64
C MET A 53 -20.03 11.90 -18.41
N ASN A 54 -19.99 12.47 -17.20
CA ASN A 54 -20.30 11.70 -15.99
C ASN A 54 -21.78 11.32 -15.93
N THR A 55 -22.67 12.20 -16.37
CA THR A 55 -24.11 11.93 -16.45
C THR A 55 -24.40 10.79 -17.42
N GLU A 56 -23.75 10.77 -18.59
CA GLU A 56 -23.83 9.67 -19.56
C GLU A 56 -23.35 8.33 -18.97
N MET A 57 -22.35 8.36 -18.09
CA MET A 57 -21.87 7.18 -17.36
C MET A 57 -22.73 6.80 -16.15
N GLY A 58 -23.86 7.46 -15.93
CA GLY A 58 -24.76 7.20 -14.79
C GLY A 58 -24.19 7.66 -13.44
N ARG A 59 -23.25 8.61 -13.45
CA ARG A 59 -22.65 9.21 -12.25
C ARG A 59 -23.23 10.61 -12.03
N SER A 60 -23.60 10.91 -10.79
CA SER A 60 -24.03 12.27 -10.42
C SER A 60 -22.83 13.17 -10.16
N ALA A 61 -22.88 14.40 -10.68
CA ALA A 61 -21.88 15.41 -10.35
C ALA A 61 -21.88 15.73 -8.84
N PRO A 62 -20.69 15.82 -8.21
CA PRO A 62 -20.57 16.28 -6.83
C PRO A 62 -21.14 17.69 -6.66
N GLN A 63 -21.71 17.99 -5.49
CA GLN A 63 -22.20 19.34 -5.20
C GLN A 63 -21.02 20.32 -5.08
N PRO A 64 -21.16 21.57 -5.56
CA PRO A 64 -20.17 22.62 -5.33
C PRO A 64 -19.85 22.81 -3.84
N GLY A 65 -18.58 23.07 -3.51
CA GLY A 65 -18.11 23.30 -2.14
C GLY A 65 -17.89 22.05 -1.29
N THR A 66 -18.03 20.84 -1.85
CA THR A 66 -17.86 19.58 -1.13
C THR A 66 -16.47 18.98 -1.24
N ALA A 67 -15.57 19.57 -2.05
CA ALA A 67 -14.22 19.10 -2.29
C ALA A 67 -13.43 18.86 -1.00
N ALA A 68 -13.42 19.85 -0.10
CA ALA A 68 -12.67 19.77 1.14
C ALA A 68 -13.20 18.66 2.07
N GLU A 69 -14.52 18.49 2.16
CA GLU A 69 -15.13 17.41 2.94
C GLU A 69 -14.78 16.04 2.36
N ARG A 70 -14.93 15.86 1.04
CA ARG A 70 -14.56 14.61 0.37
C ARG A 70 -13.07 14.28 0.48
N MET A 71 -12.21 15.29 0.41
CA MET A 71 -10.77 15.12 0.62
C MET A 71 -10.49 14.59 2.02
N ARG A 72 -11.07 15.22 3.06
CA ARG A 72 -10.91 14.77 4.46
C ARG A 72 -11.41 13.35 4.66
N ALA A 73 -12.59 13.01 4.13
CA ALA A 73 -13.15 11.67 4.22
C ALA A 73 -12.25 10.62 3.54
N ARG A 74 -11.67 10.97 2.39
CA ARG A 74 -10.71 10.10 1.68
C ARG A 74 -9.45 9.90 2.48
N ASP A 75 -8.88 10.96 3.02
CA ASP A 75 -7.64 10.90 3.80
C ASP A 75 -7.85 10.08 5.08
N GLU A 76 -8.98 10.28 5.78
CA GLU A 76 -9.36 9.46 6.93
C GLU A 76 -9.47 7.96 6.58
N ALA A 77 -10.14 7.63 5.46
CA ALA A 77 -10.25 6.26 5.00
C ALA A 77 -8.87 5.66 4.64
N LEU A 78 -8.01 6.43 3.99
CA LEU A 78 -6.64 6.02 3.65
C LEU A 78 -5.82 5.75 4.91
N PHE A 79 -5.83 6.67 5.88
CA PHE A 79 -5.11 6.49 7.14
C PHE A 79 -5.62 5.28 7.93
N SER A 80 -6.94 5.07 7.95
CA SER A 80 -7.56 3.89 8.56
C SER A 80 -7.07 2.60 7.91
N ALA A 81 -7.09 2.53 6.57
CA ALA A 81 -6.62 1.36 5.82
C ALA A 81 -5.11 1.11 6.04
N LEU A 82 -4.30 2.16 6.01
CA LEU A 82 -2.87 2.06 6.24
C LEU A 82 -2.56 1.54 7.65
N ARG A 83 -3.28 2.04 8.66
CA ARG A 83 -3.15 1.56 10.04
C ARG A 83 -3.53 0.09 10.16
N ALA A 84 -4.61 -0.35 9.51
CA ALA A 84 -5.01 -1.75 9.50
C ALA A 84 -3.93 -2.64 8.86
N ALA A 85 -3.32 -2.19 7.76
CA ALA A 85 -2.23 -2.89 7.10
C ALA A 85 -0.99 -3.02 8.01
N PHE A 86 -0.61 -1.95 8.72
CA PHE A 86 0.49 -2.01 9.68
C PHE A 86 0.22 -2.99 10.82
N ASN A 87 -0.97 -2.92 11.42
CA ASN A 87 -1.35 -3.85 12.49
C ASN A 87 -1.32 -5.32 12.01
N TYR A 88 -1.70 -5.57 10.75
CA TYR A 88 -1.63 -6.89 10.16
C TYR A 88 -0.18 -7.36 10.01
N ALA A 89 0.72 -6.49 9.54
CA ALA A 89 2.14 -6.79 9.39
C ALA A 89 2.78 -7.11 10.76
N ASP A 90 2.54 -6.27 11.77
CA ASP A 90 3.06 -6.49 13.12
C ASP A 90 2.59 -7.84 13.70
N ALA A 91 1.31 -8.17 13.50
CA ALA A 91 0.76 -9.44 13.94
C ALA A 91 1.35 -10.65 13.18
N ALA A 92 1.69 -10.49 11.91
CA ALA A 92 2.36 -11.51 11.12
C ALA A 92 3.80 -11.73 11.60
N ASP A 93 4.55 -10.66 11.83
CA ASP A 93 5.92 -10.72 12.34
C ASP A 93 5.98 -11.40 13.70
N GLY A 94 5.04 -11.09 14.60
CA GLY A 94 4.95 -11.78 15.90
C GLY A 94 4.76 -13.30 15.74
N LYS A 95 3.91 -13.74 14.80
CA LYS A 95 3.72 -15.17 14.52
C LYS A 95 4.96 -15.81 13.92
N ILE A 96 5.69 -15.10 13.06
CA ILE A 96 6.94 -15.58 12.46
C ILE A 96 7.98 -15.80 13.55
N SER A 97 8.21 -14.81 14.42
CA SER A 97 9.16 -14.95 15.54
C SER A 97 8.79 -16.09 16.50
N ASP A 98 7.49 -16.30 16.75
CA ASP A 98 7.04 -17.43 17.57
C ASP A 98 7.28 -18.78 16.89
N LEU A 99 7.11 -18.87 15.57
CA LEU A 99 7.44 -20.07 14.80
C LEU A 99 8.94 -20.34 14.81
N GLU A 100 9.77 -19.33 14.60
CA GLU A 100 11.23 -19.43 14.67
C GLU A 100 11.69 -20.02 16.01
N ARG A 101 11.15 -19.51 17.12
CA ARG A 101 11.43 -20.02 18.47
C ARG A 101 11.03 -21.49 18.65
N LYS A 102 9.87 -21.88 18.10
CA LYS A 102 9.39 -23.28 18.14
C LYS A 102 10.30 -24.19 17.33
N VAL A 103 10.72 -23.76 16.14
CA VAL A 103 11.67 -24.51 15.29
C VAL A 103 13.00 -24.68 16.02
N GLU A 104 13.55 -23.62 16.63
CA GLU A 104 14.79 -23.71 17.40
C GLU A 104 14.66 -24.71 18.56
N THR A 105 13.54 -24.69 19.27
CA THR A 105 13.27 -25.63 20.38
C THR A 105 13.24 -27.08 19.88
N LEU A 106 12.54 -27.35 18.77
CA LEU A 106 12.48 -28.68 18.17
C LEU A 106 13.86 -29.16 17.70
N LEU A 107 14.66 -28.29 17.08
CA LEU A 107 16.02 -28.62 16.66
C LEU A 107 16.90 -29.03 17.84
N ARG A 108 16.80 -28.35 18.99
CA ARG A 108 17.52 -28.75 20.22
C ARG A 108 17.08 -30.12 20.72
N LEU A 109 15.77 -30.37 20.80
CA LEU A 109 15.23 -31.67 21.22
C LEU A 109 15.71 -32.82 20.31
N MET A 110 15.72 -32.59 18.99
CA MET A 110 16.25 -33.58 18.04
C MET A 110 17.74 -33.83 18.22
N GLN A 111 18.54 -32.81 18.53
CA GLN A 111 19.97 -32.99 18.82
C GLN A 111 20.21 -33.76 20.12
N ASP A 112 19.40 -33.49 21.16
CA ASP A 112 19.49 -34.14 22.46
C ASP A 112 19.02 -35.61 22.43
N GLU A 113 18.10 -36.00 21.55
CA GLU A 113 17.70 -37.41 21.39
C GLU A 113 18.71 -38.23 20.56
N VAL A 114 19.46 -37.59 19.68
CA VAL A 114 20.44 -38.25 18.81
C VAL A 114 21.78 -38.49 19.51
N ALA A 115 22.20 -37.59 20.40
CA ALA A 115 23.47 -37.72 21.13
C ALA A 115 23.59 -39.01 21.98
N PRO A 116 22.58 -39.44 22.77
CA PRO A 116 22.63 -40.67 23.57
C PRO A 116 22.60 -41.94 22.72
N ARG A 117 21.91 -41.93 21.57
CA ARG A 117 21.84 -43.10 20.68
C ARG A 117 23.16 -43.33 19.94
N ARG A 118 23.88 -42.26 19.63
CA ARG A 118 25.19 -42.31 18.97
C ARG A 118 26.27 -42.88 19.90
N THR A 119 26.29 -42.46 21.16
CA THR A 119 27.23 -43.00 22.18
C THR A 119 26.95 -44.46 22.51
N LEU A 120 25.68 -44.86 22.61
CA LEU A 120 25.31 -46.27 22.82
C LEU A 120 25.71 -47.15 21.62
N PHE A 121 25.48 -46.66 20.40
CA PHE A 121 25.89 -47.36 19.18
C PHE A 121 27.41 -47.49 19.06
N GLU A 122 28.16 -46.42 19.34
CA GLU A 122 29.64 -46.43 19.35
C GLU A 122 30.21 -47.36 20.44
N ALA A 123 29.60 -47.38 21.63
CA ALA A 123 29.98 -48.30 22.71
C ALA A 123 29.76 -49.76 22.32
N VAL A 124 28.60 -50.10 21.73
CA VAL A 124 28.28 -51.45 21.25
C VAL A 124 29.19 -51.89 20.09
N VAL A 125 29.53 -50.97 19.19
CA VAL A 125 30.44 -51.25 18.06
C VAL A 125 31.89 -51.43 18.53
N SER A 126 32.32 -50.67 19.55
CA SER A 126 33.64 -50.82 20.17
C SER A 126 33.80 -52.17 20.87
N ASP A 127 32.79 -52.58 21.65
CA ASP A 127 32.80 -53.85 22.41
C ASP A 127 32.85 -55.08 21.49
N ARG A 128 32.16 -55.05 20.35
CA ARG A 128 32.24 -56.12 19.33
C ARG A 128 33.62 -56.25 18.67
N ARG A 129 34.38 -55.16 18.52
CA ARG A 129 35.73 -55.19 17.92
C ARG A 129 36.77 -55.77 18.87
N SER A 130 36.59 -55.65 20.19
CA SER A 130 37.41 -56.31 21.21
C SER A 130 37.23 -57.83 21.21
N ILE A 131 36.02 -58.32 20.96
CA ILE A 131 35.72 -59.76 20.91
C ILE A 131 36.33 -60.45 19.68
N THR A 132 36.52 -59.74 18.57
CA THR A 132 37.09 -60.32 17.32
C THR A 132 38.63 -60.34 17.27
N ARG A 133 39.33 -59.71 18.21
CA ARG A 133 40.83 -59.73 18.29
C ARG A 133 41.39 -60.74 19.30
N ALA A 134 40.53 -61.46 20.01
CA ALA A 134 40.90 -62.41 21.07
C ALA A 134 40.84 -63.89 20.63
N ASN A 135 40.64 -64.18 19.34
CA ASN A 135 40.67 -65.52 18.75
C ASN A 135 41.80 -65.65 17.73
#